data_AF-A0AAU5S0H8-F1
#
_entry.id   AF-A0AAU5S0H8-F1
#
_cell.length_a   1.000
_cell.length_b   1.000
_cell.length_c   1.000
_cell.angle_alpha   90.00
_cell.angle_beta   90.00
_cell.angle_gamma   90.00
#
_symmetry.space_group_name_H-M   'P 1'
#
loop_
_entity.id
_entity.type
_entity.pdbx_description
1 polymer ?
#
loop_
_entity_poly.entity_id
_entity_poly.type
_entity_poly.pdbx_seq_one_letter_code
_entity_poly.pdbx_strand_id
1 'polypeptide(L)'
;MGHLERPRRIVQSGGAATPAMSPPAVSPDLLRRTEQGTGTGPSSGRVVGRTGPHVPPRRAALAPRPQDLRDAVGRLDAGFDETARKRLAEWIRDQYETGYGEAPVGFFAVCRLGPPYVDHQLNLFQQIVRHFTPFEAVPEPFAAARMLVRSGGYAFVEVYPGGLLLPVLDDGTVVRP
;
A
#
# COMPACT_ATOMS: atom_id res chain seq x y z
N MET A 1 6.98 -31.41 -51.97
CA MET A 1 6.00 -32.47 -51.64
C MET A 1 5.77 -32.38 -50.15
N GLY A 2 4.58 -32.30 -49.56
CA GLY A 2 3.21 -32.20 -50.01
C GLY A 2 2.40 -31.97 -48.72
N HIS A 3 1.76 -30.81 -48.67
CA HIS A 3 0.56 -30.42 -47.91
C HIS A 3 -0.27 -31.56 -47.32
N LEU A 4 -0.61 -31.46 -46.03
CA LEU A 4 -1.90 -31.92 -45.48
C LEU A 4 -2.43 -30.92 -44.45
N GLU A 5 -3.15 -29.95 -44.99
CA GLU A 5 -4.15 -29.11 -44.35
C GLU A 5 -5.49 -29.85 -44.39
N ARG A 6 -6.32 -29.83 -43.32
CA ARG A 6 -7.81 -29.90 -43.33
C ARG A 6 -8.45 -29.94 -41.91
N PRO A 7 -9.78 -29.66 -41.75
CA PRO A 7 -10.22 -28.46 -41.02
C PRO A 7 -11.33 -28.65 -39.96
N ARG A 8 -11.58 -27.55 -39.21
CA ARG A 8 -12.83 -27.03 -38.59
C ARG A 8 -13.85 -28.00 -37.96
N ARG A 9 -14.21 -27.70 -36.70
CA ARG A 9 -15.58 -27.83 -36.21
C ARG A 9 -16.05 -26.52 -35.57
N ILE A 10 -17.07 -25.93 -36.19
CA ILE A 10 -17.92 -24.87 -35.66
C ILE A 10 -19.07 -25.54 -34.92
N VAL A 11 -19.42 -25.05 -33.73
CA VAL A 11 -20.81 -25.06 -33.23
C VAL A 11 -21.08 -23.68 -32.61
N GLN A 12 -21.88 -22.88 -33.30
CA GLN A 12 -22.67 -21.79 -32.72
C GLN A 12 -24.03 -22.36 -32.33
N SER A 13 -24.51 -22.00 -31.13
CA SER A 13 -25.92 -21.85 -30.73
C SER A 13 -25.89 -21.11 -29.38
N GLY A 14 -26.57 -20.02 -29.07
CA GLY A 14 -27.53 -19.20 -29.79
C GLY A 14 -28.36 -18.42 -28.74
N GLY A 15 -28.51 -17.10 -28.93
CA GLY A 15 -29.58 -16.23 -28.40
C GLY A 15 -29.68 -16.05 -26.87
N ALA A 16 -30.25 -15.00 -26.30
CA ALA A 16 -30.84 -13.79 -26.85
C ALA A 16 -31.04 -12.76 -25.70
N ALA A 17 -31.23 -11.51 -26.11
CA ALA A 17 -32.07 -10.49 -25.49
C ALA A 17 -31.82 -10.03 -24.03
N THR A 18 -31.34 -8.79 -23.92
CA THR A 18 -31.71 -7.84 -22.86
C THR A 18 -33.22 -7.57 -22.89
N PRO A 19 -33.80 -7.16 -21.75
CA PRO A 19 -34.20 -5.75 -21.73
C PRO A 19 -33.86 -5.04 -20.41
N ALA A 20 -33.68 -3.73 -20.57
CA ALA A 20 -33.62 -2.74 -19.51
C ALA A 20 -34.95 -2.65 -18.73
N MET A 21 -34.86 -2.38 -17.42
CA MET A 21 -35.93 -1.73 -16.67
C MET A 21 -35.33 -0.63 -15.80
N SER A 22 -35.74 0.58 -16.13
CA SER A 22 -35.51 1.86 -15.47
C SER A 22 -36.18 1.95 -14.09
N PRO A 23 -35.76 2.89 -13.22
CA PRO A 23 -36.27 3.05 -11.85
C PRO A 23 -37.62 3.79 -11.82
N PRO A 24 -38.39 3.68 -10.73
CA PRO A 24 -39.49 4.60 -10.49
C PRO A 24 -39.00 5.90 -9.84
N ALA A 25 -39.34 7.02 -10.49
CA ALA A 25 -39.39 8.34 -9.90
C ALA A 25 -40.83 8.63 -9.45
N VAL A 26 -41.03 9.24 -8.28
CA VAL A 26 -42.12 10.20 -8.00
C VAL A 26 -41.73 11.13 -6.85
N SER A 27 -41.85 12.43 -7.15
CA SER A 27 -41.65 13.63 -6.32
C SER A 27 -42.93 13.96 -5.50
N PRO A 28 -43.21 15.22 -5.08
CA PRO A 28 -42.50 16.18 -4.21
C PRO A 28 -43.40 16.64 -3.02
N ASP A 29 -42.95 17.70 -2.34
CA ASP A 29 -43.71 18.63 -1.49
C ASP A 29 -43.97 18.24 -0.03
N LEU A 30 -43.35 18.98 0.90
CA LEU A 30 -44.09 19.92 1.75
C LEU A 30 -43.12 20.92 2.41
N LEU A 31 -43.26 22.18 2.00
CA LEU A 31 -42.75 23.37 2.67
C LEU A 31 -43.36 23.54 4.08
N ARG A 32 -42.53 23.79 5.10
CA ARG A 32 -42.72 24.83 6.15
C ARG A 32 -41.46 24.90 7.04
N ARG A 33 -40.55 25.86 6.82
CA ARG A 33 -40.49 27.25 7.35
C ARG A 33 -40.02 27.35 8.82
N THR A 34 -38.93 28.11 8.96
CA THR A 34 -38.39 28.93 10.08
C THR A 34 -37.75 28.29 11.29
N GLU A 35 -36.43 28.46 11.42
CA GLU A 35 -35.72 29.16 12.52
C GLU A 35 -34.20 29.12 12.26
N GLN A 36 -33.59 30.20 11.74
CA GLN A 36 -32.79 31.17 12.50
C GLN A 36 -32.18 30.63 13.80
N GLY A 37 -30.91 30.21 13.70
CA GLY A 37 -30.01 29.97 14.82
C GLY A 37 -28.57 30.22 14.37
N THR A 38 -28.15 31.49 14.42
CA THR A 38 -26.74 31.89 14.33
C THR A 38 -25.97 31.32 15.53
N GLY A 39 -24.97 30.48 15.27
CA GLY A 39 -24.10 29.99 16.33
C GLY A 39 -22.90 29.19 15.80
N THR A 40 -21.74 29.85 15.84
CA THR A 40 -20.43 29.25 16.11
C THR A 40 -19.84 28.32 15.04
N GLY A 41 -18.77 28.79 14.40
CA GLY A 41 -18.10 28.13 13.28
C GLY A 41 -17.53 26.73 13.57
N PRO A 42 -17.21 25.97 12.52
CA PRO A 42 -16.56 24.68 12.70
C PRO A 42 -15.12 24.94 13.16
N SER A 43 -14.87 24.66 14.43
CA SER A 43 -13.56 24.30 14.90
C SER A 43 -13.06 23.17 14.00
N SER A 44 -12.07 23.49 13.19
CA SER A 44 -11.23 22.51 12.52
C SER A 44 -10.53 21.72 13.63
N GLY A 45 -11.24 20.71 14.15
CA GLY A 45 -10.74 19.74 15.09
C GLY A 45 -9.62 18.98 14.42
N ARG A 46 -8.40 19.50 14.56
CA ARG A 46 -7.18 18.78 14.29
C ARG A 46 -7.26 17.56 15.20
N VAL A 47 -7.66 16.43 14.64
CA VAL A 47 -7.46 15.12 15.27
C VAL A 47 -5.95 14.96 15.28
N VAL A 48 -5.31 15.49 16.33
CA VAL A 48 -3.97 15.11 16.70
C VAL A 48 -4.11 13.64 17.01
N GLY A 49 -3.68 12.79 16.07
CA GLY A 49 -3.61 11.36 16.29
C GLY A 49 -2.95 11.16 17.64
N ARG A 50 -3.70 10.61 18.59
CA ARG A 50 -3.16 10.19 19.87
C ARG A 50 -2.04 9.22 19.54
N THR A 51 -0.80 9.70 19.60
CA THR A 51 0.37 8.85 19.73
C THR A 51 0.12 8.04 20.97
N GLY A 52 -0.26 6.77 20.79
CA GLY A 52 -0.26 5.81 21.89
C GLY A 52 1.13 5.79 22.52
N PRO A 53 1.26 5.27 23.74
CA PRO A 53 2.57 5.14 24.37
C PRO A 53 3.54 4.44 23.41
N HIS A 54 4.56 5.17 22.96
CA HIS A 54 5.61 4.64 22.09
C HIS A 54 6.46 3.70 22.95
N VAL A 55 6.17 2.41 22.87
CA VAL A 55 7.03 1.39 23.45
C VAL A 55 8.35 1.46 22.69
N PRO A 56 9.48 1.74 23.36
CA PRO A 56 10.75 1.84 22.66
C PRO A 56 11.06 0.51 21.94
N PRO A 57 11.57 0.56 20.71
CA PRO A 57 11.89 -0.66 19.97
C PRO A 57 12.90 -1.50 20.75
N ARG A 58 12.70 -2.82 20.76
CA ARG A 58 13.66 -3.75 21.34
C ARG A 58 15.02 -3.56 20.67
N ARG A 59 16.11 -3.80 21.40
CA ARG A 59 17.48 -3.65 20.87
C ARG A 59 17.70 -4.38 19.54
N ALA A 60 17.09 -5.56 19.38
CA ALA A 60 17.15 -6.33 18.14
C ALA A 60 16.52 -5.61 16.95
N ALA A 61 15.38 -4.90 17.14
CA ALA A 61 14.72 -4.17 16.07
C ALA A 61 15.60 -3.05 15.47
N LEU A 62 16.58 -2.55 16.23
CA LEU A 62 17.54 -1.53 15.79
C LEU A 62 18.84 -2.11 15.23
N ALA A 63 18.97 -3.43 15.11
CA ALA A 63 20.12 -4.04 14.47
C ALA A 63 20.15 -3.69 12.97
N PRO A 64 21.34 -3.46 12.37
CA PRO A 64 21.44 -3.18 10.94
C PRO A 64 20.82 -4.28 10.08
N ARG A 65 20.15 -3.90 8.99
CA ARG A 65 19.58 -4.83 8.01
C ARG A 65 20.68 -5.34 7.07
N PRO A 66 20.90 -6.66 6.98
CA PRO A 66 21.93 -7.21 6.10
C PRO A 66 21.57 -6.95 4.64
N GLN A 67 22.59 -6.96 3.79
CA GLN A 67 22.45 -6.58 2.39
C GLN A 67 21.47 -7.49 1.63
N ASP A 68 21.53 -8.80 1.87
CA ASP A 68 20.63 -9.77 1.26
C ASP A 68 19.15 -9.48 1.55
N LEU A 69 18.83 -9.08 2.79
CA LEU A 69 17.50 -8.68 3.18
C LEU A 69 17.05 -7.41 2.44
N ARG A 70 17.92 -6.40 2.34
CA ARG A 70 17.61 -5.15 1.64
C ARG A 70 17.43 -5.35 0.14
N ASP A 71 18.31 -6.13 -0.48
CA ASP A 71 18.23 -6.49 -1.89
C ASP A 71 16.94 -7.27 -2.16
N ALA A 72 16.53 -8.16 -1.26
CA ALA A 72 15.25 -8.86 -1.35
C ALA A 72 14.04 -7.91 -1.28
N VAL A 73 14.04 -6.92 -0.38
CA VAL A 73 12.98 -5.91 -0.30
C VAL A 73 12.92 -5.11 -1.60
N GLY A 74 14.05 -4.58 -2.09
CA GLY A 74 14.07 -3.83 -3.36
C GLY A 74 13.66 -4.66 -4.58
N ARG A 75 13.88 -5.97 -4.52
CA ARG A 75 13.44 -6.91 -5.55
C ARG A 75 11.91 -7.09 -5.57
N LEU A 76 11.17 -6.86 -4.48
CA LEU A 76 9.69 -6.94 -4.49
C LEU A 76 9.08 -6.00 -5.55
N ASP A 77 9.77 -4.90 -5.88
CA ASP A 77 9.35 -3.93 -6.88
C ASP A 77 9.72 -4.29 -8.33
N ALA A 78 10.51 -5.35 -8.54
CA ALA A 78 11.12 -5.66 -9.83
C ALA A 78 10.25 -6.49 -10.80
N GLY A 79 8.94 -6.65 -10.52
CA GLY A 79 8.00 -7.27 -11.46
C GLY A 79 8.17 -8.78 -11.67
N PHE A 80 8.26 -9.57 -10.59
CA PHE A 80 8.35 -11.04 -10.66
C PHE A 80 7.07 -11.73 -11.16
N ASP A 81 7.19 -13.00 -11.56
CA ASP A 81 6.05 -13.93 -11.55
C ASP A 81 5.50 -14.08 -10.11
N GLU A 82 4.22 -14.39 -10.01
CA GLU A 82 3.51 -14.43 -8.73
C GLU A 82 4.17 -15.40 -7.74
N THR A 83 4.59 -16.59 -8.18
CA THR A 83 5.10 -17.63 -7.28
C THR A 83 6.48 -17.27 -6.71
N ALA A 84 7.36 -16.70 -7.52
CA ALA A 84 8.65 -16.20 -7.05
C ALA A 84 8.48 -15.06 -6.04
N ARG A 85 7.52 -14.15 -6.28
CA ARG A 85 7.19 -13.07 -5.34
C ARG A 85 6.70 -13.62 -4.00
N LYS A 86 5.93 -14.73 -4.04
CA LYS A 86 5.44 -15.38 -2.83
C LYS A 86 6.56 -15.86 -1.92
N ARG A 87 7.48 -16.63 -2.49
CA ARG A 87 8.64 -17.19 -1.78
C ARG A 87 9.55 -16.11 -1.25
N LEU A 88 9.75 -15.04 -2.01
CA LEU A 88 10.61 -13.92 -1.58
C LEU A 88 10.03 -13.22 -0.36
N ALA A 89 8.73 -12.90 -0.34
CA ALA A 89 8.14 -12.23 0.81
C ALA A 89 8.04 -13.13 2.05
N GLU A 90 7.81 -14.44 1.86
CA GLU A 90 7.88 -15.42 2.96
C GLU A 90 9.27 -15.45 3.59
N TRP A 91 10.32 -15.48 2.77
CA TRP A 91 11.69 -15.43 3.25
C TRP A 91 11.98 -14.10 3.98
N ILE A 92 11.58 -12.96 3.43
CA ILE A 92 11.73 -11.64 4.09
C ILE A 92 11.04 -11.66 5.46
N ARG A 93 9.79 -12.12 5.53
CA ARG A 93 9.03 -12.19 6.79
C ARG A 93 9.77 -13.04 7.83
N ASP A 94 10.23 -14.23 7.44
CA ASP A 94 10.98 -15.13 8.32
C ASP A 94 12.28 -14.49 8.85
N GLN A 95 13.02 -13.75 8.01
CA GLN A 95 14.19 -13.00 8.44
C GLN A 95 13.84 -11.94 9.49
N TYR A 96 12.71 -11.25 9.32
CA TYR A 96 12.27 -10.25 10.29
C TYR A 96 11.80 -10.86 11.62
N GLU A 97 10.98 -11.90 11.56
CA GLU A 97 10.47 -12.59 12.75
C GLU A 97 11.62 -13.22 13.56
N THR A 98 12.54 -13.89 12.88
CA THR A 98 13.67 -14.58 13.52
C THR A 98 14.76 -13.62 13.98
N GLY A 99 15.09 -12.61 13.17
CA GLY A 99 16.22 -11.70 13.43
C GLY A 99 15.88 -10.52 14.34
N TYR A 100 14.63 -10.03 14.29
CA TYR A 100 14.24 -8.76 14.93
C TYR A 100 13.03 -8.88 15.84
N GLY A 101 12.39 -10.07 15.88
CA GLY A 101 11.34 -10.44 16.83
C GLY A 101 9.91 -10.13 16.36
N GLU A 102 9.75 -9.29 15.33
CA GLU A 102 8.47 -9.05 14.67
C GLU A 102 8.69 -8.55 13.23
N ALA A 103 7.74 -8.88 12.37
CA ALA A 103 7.71 -8.38 11.00
C ALA A 103 6.89 -7.08 10.92
N PRO A 104 7.34 -6.09 10.11
CA PRO A 104 6.54 -4.89 9.86
C PRO A 104 5.18 -5.22 9.19
N VAL A 105 4.22 -4.31 9.22
CA VAL A 105 3.00 -4.45 8.39
C VAL A 105 3.30 -4.26 6.90
N GLY A 106 4.40 -3.56 6.58
CA GLY A 106 4.89 -3.35 5.23
C GLY A 106 6.02 -2.34 5.18
N PHE A 107 6.41 -1.99 3.95
CA PHE A 107 7.45 -1.02 3.67
C PHE A 107 6.89 0.15 2.85
N PHE A 108 7.47 1.33 3.05
CA PHE A 108 7.21 2.51 2.25
C PHE A 108 8.52 2.99 1.63
N ALA A 109 8.56 3.23 0.32
CA ALA A 109 9.79 3.66 -0.36
C ALA A 109 9.51 4.53 -1.60
N VAL A 110 10.59 5.11 -2.12
CA VAL A 110 10.54 5.95 -3.33
C VAL A 110 10.22 5.08 -4.53
N CYS A 111 9.23 5.48 -5.32
CA CYS A 111 8.89 4.78 -6.55
C CYS A 111 9.92 5.09 -7.64
N ARG A 112 10.50 4.04 -8.23
CA ARG A 112 11.48 4.15 -9.33
C ARG A 112 10.87 3.92 -10.72
N LEU A 113 9.55 3.76 -10.83
CA LEU A 113 8.87 3.67 -12.14
C LEU A 113 8.89 4.98 -12.92
N GLY A 114 9.11 6.11 -12.24
CA GLY A 114 9.05 7.45 -12.83
C GLY A 114 7.63 8.03 -12.83
N PRO A 115 7.46 9.23 -13.41
CA PRO A 115 6.18 9.93 -13.42
C PRO A 115 5.02 9.08 -13.97
N PRO A 116 3.82 9.14 -13.36
CA PRO A 116 3.40 10.10 -12.33
C PRO A 116 3.69 9.67 -10.88
N TYR A 117 4.32 8.51 -10.67
CA TYR A 117 4.49 7.91 -9.34
C TYR A 117 5.75 8.41 -8.64
N VAL A 118 5.64 8.65 -7.32
CA VAL A 118 6.75 9.15 -6.50
C VAL A 118 7.05 8.28 -5.30
N ASP A 119 6.07 7.52 -4.81
CA ASP A 119 6.23 6.57 -3.72
C ASP A 119 5.36 5.33 -3.95
N HIS A 120 5.73 4.24 -3.27
CA HIS A 120 4.94 3.02 -3.27
C HIS A 120 4.86 2.43 -1.86
N GLN A 121 3.78 1.68 -1.66
CA GLN A 121 3.57 0.84 -0.50
C GLN A 121 3.76 -0.61 -0.89
N LEU A 122 4.63 -1.29 -0.16
CA LEU A 122 4.85 -2.73 -0.22
C LEU A 122 4.22 -3.36 1.02
N ASN A 123 3.53 -4.49 0.86
CA ASN A 123 3.17 -5.32 2.00
C ASN A 123 4.22 -6.44 2.18
N LEU A 124 4.24 -7.05 3.37
CA LEU A 124 5.02 -8.27 3.61
C LEU A 124 4.39 -9.53 3.03
N PHE A 125 3.16 -9.40 2.52
CA PHE A 125 2.40 -10.49 1.92
C PHE A 125 2.40 -10.39 0.40
N GLN A 126 3.60 -10.17 -0.15
CA GLN A 126 3.94 -10.52 -1.53
C GLN A 126 3.49 -9.53 -2.61
N GLN A 127 3.22 -8.26 -2.29
CA GLN A 127 2.69 -7.31 -3.28
C GLN A 127 3.13 -5.86 -3.06
N ILE A 128 3.44 -5.19 -4.18
CA ILE A 128 3.20 -3.74 -4.27
C ILE A 128 1.70 -3.55 -4.13
N VAL A 129 1.31 -2.93 -3.02
CA VAL A 129 -0.09 -2.66 -2.71
C VAL A 129 -0.58 -1.48 -3.55
N ARG A 130 0.25 -0.43 -3.66
CA ARG A 130 -0.14 0.80 -4.34
C ARG A 130 1.07 1.66 -4.68
N HIS A 131 1.02 2.27 -5.87
CA HIS A 131 1.84 3.44 -6.21
C HIS A 131 1.04 4.70 -5.94
N PHE A 132 1.69 5.76 -5.48
CA PHE A 132 1.04 7.05 -5.30
C PHE A 132 1.71 8.13 -6.13
N THR A 133 0.87 8.99 -6.67
CA THR A 133 1.23 10.30 -7.19
C THR A 133 1.45 11.30 -6.03
N PRO A 134 2.07 12.47 -6.27
CA PRO A 134 2.28 13.48 -5.23
C PRO A 134 1.01 13.98 -4.53
N PHE A 135 -0.15 13.86 -5.19
CA PHE A 135 -1.42 14.43 -4.74
C PHE A 135 -2.36 13.42 -4.08
N GLU A 136 -2.07 12.13 -4.17
CA GLU A 136 -2.89 11.10 -3.54
C GLU A 136 -2.63 11.02 -2.04
N ALA A 137 -3.69 10.83 -1.25
CA ALA A 137 -3.55 10.57 0.17
C ALA A 137 -3.00 9.15 0.41
N VAL A 138 -1.97 9.04 1.26
CA VAL A 138 -1.46 7.75 1.74
C VAL A 138 -2.28 7.33 2.97
N PRO A 139 -2.81 6.11 3.01
CA PRO A 139 -3.58 5.62 4.16
C PRO A 139 -2.68 5.38 5.38
N GLU A 140 -3.24 5.52 6.58
CA GLU A 140 -2.60 5.02 7.80
C GLU A 140 -2.44 3.49 7.73
N PRO A 141 -1.37 2.91 8.31
CA PRO A 141 -0.30 3.56 9.10
C PRO A 141 0.85 4.17 8.27
N PHE A 142 0.77 4.15 6.93
CA PHE A 142 1.87 4.54 6.05
C PHE A 142 1.99 6.06 5.84
N ALA A 143 0.93 6.80 6.14
CA ALA A 143 0.86 8.25 5.92
C ALA A 143 2.01 8.99 6.63
N ALA A 144 2.31 8.60 7.87
CA ALA A 144 3.38 9.17 8.67
C ALA A 144 4.79 8.90 8.08
N ALA A 145 4.97 7.82 7.32
CA ALA A 145 6.24 7.48 6.68
C ALA A 145 6.54 8.34 5.44
N ARG A 146 5.55 9.03 4.87
CA ARG A 146 5.70 9.70 3.58
C ARG A 146 6.73 10.82 3.59
N MET A 147 6.78 11.62 4.65
CA MET A 147 7.78 12.68 4.75
C MET A 147 9.21 12.12 4.83
N LEU A 148 9.39 10.98 5.51
CA LEU A 148 10.69 10.31 5.62
C LEU A 148 11.14 9.79 4.26
N VAL A 149 10.28 9.07 3.55
CA VAL A 149 10.58 8.56 2.19
C VAL A 149 10.91 9.69 1.23
N ARG A 150 10.16 10.79 1.26
CA ARG A 150 10.37 11.93 0.36
C ARG A 150 11.62 12.75 0.66
N SER A 151 12.27 12.56 1.81
CA SER A 151 13.59 13.13 2.08
C SER A 151 14.67 12.54 1.17
N GLY A 152 14.44 11.33 0.62
CA GLY A 152 15.38 10.62 -0.25
C GLY A 152 16.60 10.03 0.46
N GLY A 153 16.68 10.14 1.79
CA GLY A 153 17.84 9.65 2.57
C GLY A 153 17.77 8.18 3.00
N TYR A 154 16.70 7.47 2.66
CA TYR A 154 16.45 6.10 3.14
C TYR A 154 16.19 5.16 1.97
N ALA A 155 16.67 3.92 2.08
CA ALA A 155 16.35 2.84 1.16
C ALA A 155 14.84 2.55 1.20
N PHE A 156 14.29 2.42 2.40
CA PHE A 156 12.87 2.26 2.69
C PHE A 156 12.58 2.57 4.16
N VAL A 157 11.30 2.72 4.50
CA VAL A 157 10.80 2.84 5.87
C VAL A 157 9.98 1.62 6.21
N GLU A 158 10.35 0.94 7.29
CA GLU A 158 9.58 -0.17 7.87
C GLU A 158 8.44 0.43 8.70
N VAL A 159 7.22 -0.06 8.48
CA VAL A 159 6.03 0.40 9.21
C VAL A 159 5.54 -0.75 10.07
N TYR A 160 5.48 -0.56 11.38
CA TYR A 160 5.09 -1.60 12.33
C TYR A 160 3.68 -1.38 12.89
N PRO A 161 3.04 -2.44 13.40
CA PRO A 161 1.82 -2.30 14.20
C PRO A 161 2.05 -1.32 15.36
N GLY A 162 1.07 -0.47 15.65
CA GLY A 162 1.20 0.54 16.72
C GLY A 162 1.91 1.83 16.31
N GLY A 163 2.30 1.99 15.04
CA GLY A 163 2.78 3.25 14.48
C GLY A 163 4.28 3.50 14.63
N LEU A 164 5.05 2.48 15.06
CA LEU A 164 6.51 2.54 15.03
C LEU A 164 6.99 2.58 13.56
N LEU A 165 7.82 3.58 13.26
CA LEU A 165 8.47 3.73 11.96
C LEU A 165 9.97 3.56 12.13
N LEU A 166 10.58 2.67 11.36
CA LEU A 166 12.03 2.46 11.36
C LEU A 166 12.58 2.77 9.96
N PRO A 167 13.20 3.95 9.76
CA PRO A 167 13.91 4.27 8.52
C PRO A 167 15.19 3.45 8.38
N VAL A 168 15.41 2.87 7.21
CA VAL A 168 16.59 2.06 6.89
C VAL A 168 17.42 2.78 5.84
N LEU A 169 18.70 3.03 6.13
CA LEU A 169 19.67 3.59 5.19
C LEU A 169 20.11 2.55 4.14
N ASP A 170 20.73 3.01 3.05
CA ASP A 170 21.26 2.13 2.00
C ASP A 170 22.36 1.16 2.51
N ASP A 171 23.07 1.51 3.58
CA ASP A 171 24.04 0.62 4.23
C ASP A 171 23.38 -0.41 5.18
N GLY A 172 22.09 -0.26 5.47
CA GLY A 172 21.32 -1.08 6.39
C GLY A 172 21.20 -0.55 7.80
N THR A 173 21.83 0.58 8.13
CA THR A 173 21.66 1.20 9.44
C THR A 173 20.20 1.60 9.66
N VAL A 174 19.66 1.24 10.83
CA VAL A 174 18.31 1.63 11.26
C VAL A 174 18.40 2.92 12.07
N VAL A 175 17.71 3.96 11.63
CA VAL A 175 17.65 5.24 12.34
C VAL A 175 16.63 5.15 13.46
N ARG A 176 17.04 5.53 14.67
CA ARG A 176 16.12 5.58 15.81
C ARG A 176 15.10 6.72 15.60
N PRO A 177 13.80 6.46 15.81
CA PRO A 177 12.79 7.50 15.85
C PRO A 177 12.97 8.45 17.05
#